data_AF-A0A7D9H2B3-F1
#
_entry.id   AF-A0A7D9H2B3-F1
#
_cell.length_a   1.000
_cell.length_b   1.000
_cell.length_c   1.000
_cell.angle_alpha   90.00
_cell.angle_beta   90.00
_cell.angle_gamma   90.00
#
_symmetry.space_group_name_H-M   'P 1'
#
loop_
_entity.id
_entity.type
_entity.pdbx_description
1 polymer ?
#
loop_
_entity_poly.entity_id
_entity_poly.type
_entity_poly.pdbx_seq_one_letter_code
_entity_poly.pdbx_strand_id
1 'polypeptide(L)'
;MDTLYEKNHYKVSLASVSKAKTLIEKISRDYVRLLKFGQSLFQCKELKRAGLGRMATVAKKLKDPLAYLEQVRQHLGRLPSIDPSTRTLVICGYPNVGKSSFLRSVTKADVDVQPYAFTTKSLYVGHFDYKYLRFQVIDTPGILDRPTEEMNNIEMQSIYAIAHLRSCILYFMDLSEQCGFSIEDQVKLYNSIKPLFANKSVLIVANKADIIRVEDLDEDRQQLVKSMLDVPGAELVQASCYDQENVMPVRNKACEKLLASRMEQKLKGAARVSSVLNKIHVSKPQQRDDVERPACIPDAVKSVKKYDPADPDRPKLARDIEVENGGPGVYNVDLKAKYLLEEDEWKKDVMPEVLDGKNVYDYLDPDIAEKLQALEREEEQLEKEGFYDSDDDDEANAYLSTPEAQEIREKAEWIRNKQKTMINDARQRKSLNNRAILPRSKLTRSYKDMESHMHKVGHDTSVLSAKKDSQHREPKVSGADIMRASMISDANSSALQPVGKSDRLHAGVNDGMLRSKAERIAKLSRRARNLDARVGESDRRIYDEMPKHLNSGKRGIGKTQRR
;
A
#
# COMPACT_ATOMS: atom_id res chain seq x y z
N MET A 1 0.68 -2.07 -44.80
CA MET A 1 0.33 -3.50 -44.58
C MET A 1 0.26 -4.25 -45.90
N ASP A 2 -0.53 -3.77 -46.87
CA ASP A 2 -0.68 -4.46 -48.16
C ASP A 2 0.63 -4.55 -48.94
N THR A 3 1.29 -3.41 -49.15
CA THR A 3 2.57 -3.31 -49.87
C THR A 3 3.75 -4.00 -49.21
N LEU A 4 3.80 -4.00 -47.88
CA LEU A 4 4.94 -4.51 -47.12
C LEU A 4 4.88 -6.02 -46.87
N TYR A 5 3.68 -6.59 -46.75
CA TYR A 5 3.51 -7.97 -46.29
C TYR A 5 2.68 -8.82 -47.24
N GLU A 6 2.16 -8.26 -48.33
CA GLU A 6 1.23 -8.92 -49.25
C GLU A 6 -0.02 -9.43 -48.51
N LYS A 7 -1.08 -8.64 -48.54
CA LYS A 7 -2.31 -8.88 -47.75
C LYS A 7 -2.89 -10.29 -47.93
N ASN A 8 -2.77 -10.86 -49.13
CA ASN A 8 -3.27 -12.21 -49.42
C ASN A 8 -2.47 -13.27 -48.66
N HIS A 9 -1.14 -13.23 -48.76
CA HIS A 9 -0.27 -14.17 -48.04
C HIS A 9 -0.46 -14.07 -46.52
N TYR A 10 -0.57 -12.84 -46.01
CA TYR A 10 -0.84 -12.59 -44.59
C TYR A 10 -2.17 -13.19 -44.12
N LYS A 11 -3.26 -12.96 -44.87
CA LYS A 11 -4.58 -13.50 -44.54
C LYS A 11 -4.64 -15.02 -44.65
N VAL A 12 -4.03 -15.60 -45.68
CA VAL A 12 -3.99 -17.06 -45.88
C VAL A 12 -3.23 -17.74 -44.74
N SER A 13 -2.12 -17.16 -44.29
CA SER A 13 -1.35 -17.68 -43.16
C SER A 13 -2.14 -17.65 -41.85
N LEU A 14 -2.80 -16.53 -41.54
CA LEU A 14 -3.68 -16.43 -40.36
C LEU A 14 -4.89 -17.36 -40.44
N ALA A 15 -5.51 -17.49 -41.62
CA ALA A 15 -6.62 -18.41 -41.84
C ALA A 15 -6.20 -19.87 -41.64
N SER A 16 -4.97 -20.23 -42.05
CA SER A 16 -4.40 -21.56 -41.83
C SER A 16 -4.24 -21.87 -40.33
N VAL A 17 -3.75 -20.90 -39.54
CA VAL A 17 -3.68 -21.01 -38.07
C VAL A 17 -5.06 -21.16 -37.44
N SER A 18 -6.04 -20.35 -37.87
CA SER A 18 -7.43 -20.43 -37.39
C SER A 18 -8.07 -21.78 -37.70
N LYS A 19 -7.89 -22.30 -38.92
CA LYS A 19 -8.36 -23.64 -39.31
C LYS A 19 -7.70 -24.74 -38.47
N ALA A 20 -6.41 -24.65 -38.21
CA ALA A 20 -5.68 -25.60 -37.38
C ALA A 20 -6.19 -25.61 -35.93
N LYS A 21 -6.48 -24.43 -35.35
CA LYS A 21 -7.13 -24.32 -34.03
C LYS A 21 -8.43 -25.13 -34.00
N THR A 22 -9.34 -24.88 -34.94
CA THR A 22 -10.64 -25.58 -35.01
C THR A 22 -10.48 -27.10 -35.19
N LEU A 23 -9.49 -27.53 -35.98
CA LEU A 23 -9.18 -28.96 -36.15
C LEU A 23 -8.68 -29.60 -34.86
N ILE A 24 -7.78 -28.92 -34.12
CA ILE A 24 -7.25 -29.40 -32.84
C ILE A 24 -8.38 -29.50 -31.80
N GLU A 25 -9.28 -28.51 -31.74
CA GLU A 25 -10.45 -28.56 -30.86
C GLU A 25 -11.40 -29.72 -31.20
N LYS A 26 -11.60 -30.00 -32.49
CA LYS A 26 -12.40 -31.15 -32.95
C LYS A 26 -11.75 -32.48 -32.56
N ILE A 27 -10.45 -32.63 -32.83
CA ILE A 27 -9.68 -33.82 -32.42
C ILE A 27 -9.77 -34.00 -30.90
N SER A 28 -9.56 -32.94 -30.12
CA SER A 28 -9.66 -32.99 -28.66
C SER A 28 -11.02 -33.52 -28.19
N ARG A 29 -12.11 -32.94 -28.70
CA ARG A 29 -13.48 -33.38 -28.35
C ARG A 29 -13.76 -34.83 -28.74
N ASP A 30 -13.34 -35.25 -29.93
CA ASP A 30 -13.56 -36.61 -30.42
C ASP A 30 -12.79 -37.64 -29.58
N TYR A 31 -11.51 -37.40 -29.29
CA TYR A 31 -10.71 -38.33 -28.48
C TYR A 31 -11.13 -38.35 -27.01
N VAL A 32 -11.53 -37.21 -26.44
CA VAL A 32 -12.11 -37.18 -25.08
C VAL A 32 -13.42 -37.98 -25.03
N ARG A 33 -14.25 -37.92 -26.08
CA ARG A 33 -15.48 -38.71 -26.17
C ARG A 33 -15.17 -40.22 -26.27
N LEU A 34 -14.22 -40.61 -27.11
CA LEU A 34 -13.81 -42.01 -27.27
C LEU A 34 -13.18 -42.59 -26.00
N LEU A 35 -12.39 -41.79 -25.29
CA LEU A 35 -11.69 -42.21 -24.07
C LEU A 35 -12.64 -42.66 -22.95
N LYS A 36 -13.88 -42.13 -22.90
CA LYS A 36 -14.91 -42.52 -21.92
C LYS A 36 -15.29 -44.00 -21.98
N PHE A 37 -15.09 -44.65 -23.11
CA PHE A 37 -15.46 -46.06 -23.34
C PHE A 37 -14.25 -47.01 -23.27
N GLY A 38 -13.05 -46.51 -22.93
CA GLY A 38 -11.84 -47.34 -22.81
C GLY A 38 -11.95 -48.33 -21.65
N GLN A 39 -11.79 -49.62 -21.93
CA GLN A 39 -11.95 -50.71 -20.95
C GLN A 39 -10.63 -51.16 -20.32
N SER A 40 -9.49 -50.74 -20.88
CA SER A 40 -8.15 -51.08 -20.37
C SER A 40 -7.19 -49.91 -20.42
N LEU A 41 -6.18 -49.94 -19.55
CA LEU A 41 -5.13 -48.92 -19.52
C LEU A 41 -4.38 -48.84 -20.86
N PHE A 42 -4.14 -49.99 -21.52
CA PHE A 42 -3.48 -50.06 -22.82
C PHE A 42 -4.30 -49.34 -23.90
N GLN A 43 -5.62 -49.59 -23.96
CA GLN A 43 -6.52 -48.93 -24.92
C GLN A 43 -6.58 -47.41 -24.69
N CYS A 44 -6.64 -46.96 -23.44
CA CYS A 44 -6.61 -45.55 -23.09
C CYS A 44 -5.27 -44.89 -23.47
N LYS A 45 -4.14 -45.58 -23.28
CA LYS A 45 -2.81 -45.11 -23.67
C LYS A 45 -2.70 -44.93 -25.19
N GLU A 46 -3.19 -45.88 -25.97
CA GLU A 46 -3.17 -45.78 -27.44
C GLU A 46 -4.07 -44.66 -27.97
N LEU A 47 -5.28 -44.47 -27.40
CA LEU A 47 -6.14 -43.32 -27.74
C LEU A 47 -5.49 -41.98 -27.42
N LYS A 48 -4.82 -41.85 -26.27
CA LYS A 48 -4.04 -40.65 -25.92
C LYS A 48 -2.94 -40.38 -26.95
N ARG A 49 -2.15 -41.40 -27.30
CA ARG A 49 -1.05 -41.27 -28.27
C ARG A 49 -1.56 -40.86 -29.65
N ALA A 50 -2.65 -41.47 -30.11
CA ALA A 50 -3.27 -41.14 -31.39
C ALA A 50 -3.82 -39.70 -31.42
N GLY A 51 -4.49 -39.26 -30.35
CA GLY A 51 -5.00 -37.90 -30.22
C GLY A 51 -3.88 -36.85 -30.28
N LEU A 52 -2.84 -37.02 -29.46
CA LEU A 52 -1.66 -36.13 -29.46
C LEU A 52 -0.90 -36.18 -30.80
N GLY A 53 -0.77 -37.36 -31.40
CA GLY A 53 -0.14 -37.54 -32.70
C GLY A 53 -0.86 -36.75 -33.80
N ARG A 54 -2.19 -36.83 -33.86
CA ARG A 54 -3.00 -36.06 -34.83
C ARG A 54 -2.90 -34.55 -34.60
N MET A 55 -2.89 -34.10 -33.34
CA MET A 55 -2.64 -32.68 -33.03
C MET A 55 -1.25 -32.23 -33.50
N ALA A 56 -0.22 -33.04 -33.25
CA ALA A 56 1.14 -32.78 -33.70
C ALA A 56 1.25 -32.75 -35.24
N THR A 57 0.52 -33.61 -35.97
CA THR A 57 0.47 -33.55 -37.44
C THR A 57 -0.13 -32.25 -37.93
N VAL A 58 -1.21 -31.76 -37.30
CA VAL A 58 -1.80 -30.45 -37.64
C VAL A 58 -0.82 -29.33 -37.36
N ALA A 59 -0.12 -29.36 -36.21
CA ALA A 59 0.89 -28.35 -35.87
C ALA A 59 2.09 -28.37 -36.83
N LYS A 60 2.60 -29.54 -37.22
CA LYS A 60 3.72 -29.67 -38.18
C LYS A 60 3.39 -29.06 -39.56
N LYS A 61 2.12 -29.10 -39.99
CA LYS A 61 1.67 -28.47 -41.24
C LYS A 61 1.69 -26.94 -41.19
N LEU A 62 1.77 -26.33 -40.00
CA LEU A 62 1.84 -24.87 -39.83
C LEU A 62 3.27 -24.30 -39.86
N LYS A 63 4.30 -25.11 -40.15
CA LYS A 63 5.71 -24.68 -40.13
C LYS A 63 5.95 -23.39 -40.93
N ASP A 64 5.54 -23.38 -42.20
CA ASP A 64 5.82 -22.25 -43.10
C ASP A 64 4.97 -21.00 -42.76
N PRO A 65 3.65 -21.11 -42.51
CA PRO A 65 2.86 -19.97 -42.03
C PRO A 65 3.39 -19.34 -40.73
N LEU A 66 3.85 -20.14 -39.77
CA LEU A 66 4.39 -19.63 -38.51
C LEU A 66 5.76 -18.95 -38.70
N ALA A 67 6.62 -19.50 -39.56
CA ALA A 67 7.89 -18.86 -39.90
C ALA A 67 7.68 -17.49 -40.56
N TYR A 68 6.75 -17.41 -41.51
CA TYR A 68 6.38 -16.15 -42.14
C TYR A 68 5.76 -15.15 -41.14
N LEU A 69 4.81 -15.59 -40.30
CA LEU A 69 4.17 -14.71 -39.32
C LEU A 69 5.17 -14.18 -38.27
N GLU A 70 6.19 -14.96 -37.90
CA GLU A 70 7.24 -14.49 -36.99
C GLU A 70 8.11 -13.41 -37.63
N GLN A 71 8.48 -13.55 -38.91
CA GLN A 71 9.20 -12.50 -39.64
C GLN A 71 8.37 -11.21 -39.72
N VAL A 72 7.08 -11.33 -40.04
CA VAL A 72 6.15 -10.19 -40.06
C VAL A 72 6.04 -9.55 -38.68
N ARG A 73 5.92 -10.34 -37.61
CA ARG A 73 5.84 -9.84 -36.23
C ARG A 73 7.07 -9.04 -35.83
N GLN A 74 8.27 -9.54 -36.14
CA GLN A 74 9.53 -8.84 -35.84
C GLN A 74 9.61 -7.49 -36.56
N HIS A 75 9.19 -7.43 -37.83
CA HIS A 75 9.19 -6.19 -38.60
C HIS A 75 8.09 -5.22 -38.13
N LEU A 76 6.88 -5.71 -37.85
CA LEU A 76 5.77 -4.89 -37.33
C LEU A 76 6.11 -4.19 -36.01
N GLY A 77 6.85 -4.85 -35.12
CA GLY A 77 7.26 -4.26 -33.85
C GLY A 77 8.22 -3.06 -34.00
N ARG A 78 8.86 -2.90 -35.16
CA ARG A 78 9.78 -1.78 -35.46
C ARG A 78 9.10 -0.64 -36.23
N LEU A 79 7.88 -0.82 -36.71
CA LEU A 79 7.18 0.23 -37.44
C LEU A 79 6.87 1.41 -36.50
N PRO A 80 7.03 2.66 -36.98
CA PRO A 80 6.71 3.82 -36.16
C PRO A 80 5.21 3.92 -35.92
N SER A 81 4.83 4.41 -34.73
CA SER A 81 3.45 4.70 -34.40
C SER A 81 3.01 6.00 -35.07
N ILE A 82 2.14 5.90 -36.08
CA ILE A 82 1.56 7.05 -36.78
C ILE A 82 0.07 7.10 -36.47
N ASP A 83 -0.42 8.23 -35.98
CA ASP A 83 -1.85 8.48 -35.85
C ASP A 83 -2.36 9.23 -37.10
N PRO A 84 -3.22 8.65 -37.95
CA PRO A 84 -3.73 9.32 -39.15
C PRO A 84 -4.62 10.54 -38.87
N SER A 85 -5.16 10.63 -37.65
CA SER A 85 -6.12 11.68 -37.26
C SER A 85 -5.44 12.95 -36.77
N THR A 86 -4.23 12.84 -36.23
CA THR A 86 -3.43 13.96 -35.67
C THR A 86 -2.89 14.88 -36.75
N ARG A 87 -2.33 16.01 -36.30
CA ARG A 87 -1.75 17.03 -37.16
C ARG A 87 -0.42 16.53 -37.70
N THR A 88 -0.42 16.23 -38.98
CA THR A 88 0.71 15.60 -39.67
C THR A 88 1.26 16.53 -40.73
N LEU A 89 2.58 16.62 -40.81
CA LEU A 89 3.30 17.17 -41.95
C LEU A 89 3.95 16.01 -42.69
N VAL A 90 3.77 15.92 -44.00
CA VAL A 90 4.41 14.88 -44.83
C VAL A 90 5.45 15.56 -45.71
N ILE A 91 6.70 15.12 -45.64
CA ILE A 91 7.80 15.62 -46.47
C ILE A 91 7.93 14.70 -47.67
N CYS A 92 7.83 15.24 -48.89
CA CYS A 92 7.95 14.49 -50.14
C CYS A 92 8.80 15.24 -51.17
N GLY A 93 9.33 14.53 -52.17
CA GLY A 93 10.19 15.08 -53.22
C GLY A 93 11.22 14.05 -53.68
N TYR A 94 12.05 14.41 -54.66
CA TYR A 94 13.10 13.55 -55.21
C TYR A 94 14.10 13.07 -54.15
N PRO A 95 14.82 11.95 -54.36
CA PRO A 95 15.97 11.58 -53.54
C PRO A 95 16.99 12.73 -53.44
N ASN A 96 17.79 12.78 -52.37
CA ASN A 96 18.90 13.73 -52.19
C ASN A 96 18.57 15.25 -52.16
N VAL A 97 17.29 15.64 -52.20
CA VAL A 97 16.87 17.06 -52.06
C VAL A 97 16.96 17.62 -50.63
N GLY A 98 17.33 16.79 -49.64
CA GLY A 98 17.50 17.22 -48.23
C GLY A 98 16.28 17.02 -47.31
N LYS A 99 15.34 16.13 -47.66
CA LYS A 99 14.16 15.81 -46.83
C LYS A 99 14.51 15.33 -45.42
N SER A 100 15.39 14.33 -45.32
CA SER A 100 15.80 13.73 -44.05
C SER A 100 16.64 14.71 -43.21
N SER A 101 17.45 15.56 -43.86
CA SER A 101 18.15 16.66 -43.19
C SER A 101 17.17 17.65 -42.55
N PHE A 102 16.10 18.02 -43.26
CA PHE A 102 15.06 18.89 -42.69
C PHE A 102 14.36 18.24 -41.48
N LEU A 103 14.01 16.95 -41.57
CA LEU A 103 13.40 16.22 -40.45
C LEU A 103 14.31 16.26 -39.20
N ARG A 104 15.62 16.03 -39.40
CA ARG A 104 16.63 16.07 -38.33
C ARG A 104 16.82 17.48 -37.75
N SER A 105 16.72 18.53 -38.56
CA SER A 105 16.85 19.92 -38.08
C SER A 105 15.61 20.38 -37.30
N VAL A 106 14.42 19.89 -37.66
CA VAL A 106 13.16 20.30 -37.03
C VAL A 106 12.77 19.46 -35.82
N THR A 107 13.26 18.22 -35.74
CA THR A 107 12.86 17.25 -34.71
C THR A 107 14.07 16.55 -34.09
N LYS A 108 13.87 15.86 -32.97
CA LYS A 108 14.90 15.01 -32.36
C LYS A 108 14.98 13.60 -32.98
N ALA A 109 14.45 13.42 -34.19
CA ALA A 109 14.49 12.13 -34.87
C ALA A 109 15.92 11.83 -35.34
N ASP A 110 16.39 10.62 -35.04
CA ASP A 110 17.69 10.14 -35.50
C ASP A 110 17.50 9.47 -36.86
N VAL A 111 17.87 10.18 -37.92
CA VAL A 111 17.72 9.74 -39.31
C VAL A 111 19.06 9.89 -40.03
N ASP A 112 19.47 8.82 -40.71
CA ASP A 112 20.69 8.81 -41.50
C ASP A 112 20.57 9.75 -42.70
N VAL A 113 21.57 10.63 -42.85
CA VAL A 113 21.69 11.53 -44.00
C VAL A 113 22.95 11.13 -44.75
N GLN A 114 22.76 10.59 -45.95
CA GLN A 114 23.85 10.15 -46.82
C GLN A 114 23.63 10.69 -48.24
N PRO A 115 24.70 10.92 -49.03
CA PRO A 115 24.60 11.58 -50.34
C PRO A 115 24.04 10.69 -51.45
N TYR A 116 23.74 9.42 -51.19
CA TYR A 116 23.20 8.49 -52.17
C TYR A 116 21.67 8.31 -52.04
N ALA A 117 21.03 8.04 -53.17
CA ALA A 117 19.57 7.86 -53.23
C ALA A 117 19.09 6.66 -52.39
N PHE A 118 17.83 6.70 -51.96
CA PHE A 118 17.18 5.65 -51.15
C PHE A 118 17.86 5.34 -49.81
N THR A 119 18.54 6.34 -49.23
CA THR A 119 19.01 6.29 -47.83
C THR A 119 17.83 5.99 -46.88
N THR A 120 16.68 6.61 -47.12
CA THR A 120 15.43 6.34 -46.40
C THR A 120 14.58 5.30 -47.14
N LYS A 121 14.50 4.08 -46.60
CA LYS A 121 13.72 2.95 -47.16
C LYS A 121 12.35 2.73 -46.51
N SER A 122 12.07 3.45 -45.43
CA SER A 122 10.83 3.35 -44.66
C SER A 122 10.40 4.73 -44.20
N LEU A 123 9.14 4.89 -43.85
CA LEU A 123 8.64 6.15 -43.29
C LEU A 123 9.29 6.39 -41.92
N TYR A 124 9.97 7.52 -41.76
CA TYR A 124 10.45 7.98 -40.46
C TYR A 124 9.50 9.01 -39.88
N VAL A 125 9.34 9.00 -38.56
CA VAL A 125 8.45 9.92 -37.86
C VAL A 125 9.26 10.73 -36.86
N GLY A 126 9.17 12.04 -36.98
CA GLY A 126 9.65 12.98 -35.99
C GLY A 126 8.48 13.68 -35.31
N HIS A 127 8.70 14.12 -34.07
CA HIS A 127 7.72 14.89 -33.34
C HIS A 127 8.31 16.22 -32.89
N PHE A 128 7.48 17.26 -32.90
CA PHE A 128 7.83 18.57 -32.38
C PHE A 128 6.57 19.27 -31.84
N ASP A 129 6.79 20.32 -31.06
CA ASP A 129 5.74 21.12 -30.45
C ASP A 129 5.70 22.51 -31.09
N TYR A 130 4.49 22.96 -31.44
CA TYR A 130 4.26 24.29 -31.99
C TYR A 130 2.93 24.84 -31.49
N LYS A 131 2.92 26.08 -30.96
CA LYS A 131 1.75 26.70 -30.30
C LYS A 131 1.08 25.78 -29.27
N TYR A 132 1.89 25.13 -28.43
CA TYR A 132 1.45 24.17 -27.41
C TYR A 132 0.69 22.95 -27.95
N LEU A 133 0.82 22.65 -29.25
CA LEU A 133 0.23 21.49 -29.89
C LEU A 133 1.33 20.56 -30.39
N ARG A 134 1.09 19.26 -30.22
CA ARG A 134 1.95 18.21 -30.76
C ARG A 134 1.69 18.05 -32.26
N PHE A 135 2.77 18.09 -33.04
CA PHE A 135 2.77 17.76 -34.45
C PHE A 135 3.63 16.53 -34.71
N GLN A 136 3.25 15.78 -35.74
CA GLN A 136 4.06 14.69 -36.28
C GLN A 136 4.54 15.09 -37.67
N VAL A 137 5.83 14.88 -37.95
CA VAL A 137 6.43 15.04 -39.27
C VAL A 137 6.79 13.65 -39.75
N ILE A 138 6.41 13.34 -40.97
CA ILE A 138 6.72 12.06 -41.60
C ILE A 138 7.63 12.34 -42.77
N ASP A 139 8.84 11.80 -42.70
CA ASP A 139 9.76 11.76 -43.82
C ASP A 139 9.45 10.54 -44.68
N THR A 140 9.33 10.79 -45.99
CA THR A 140 8.99 9.75 -46.96
C THR A 140 10.23 9.39 -47.78
N PRO A 141 10.41 8.10 -48.13
CA PRO A 141 11.34 7.73 -49.19
C PRO A 141 11.13 8.58 -50.45
N GLY A 142 12.23 8.93 -51.13
CA GLY A 142 12.17 9.72 -52.36
C GLY A 142 11.28 9.06 -53.41
N ILE A 143 10.44 9.86 -54.06
CA ILE A 143 9.51 9.42 -55.09
C ILE A 143 10.13 9.75 -56.44
N LEU A 144 10.03 8.82 -57.39
CA LEU A 144 10.43 9.01 -58.78
C LEU A 144 9.19 9.09 -59.68
N ASP A 145 9.30 9.82 -60.79
CA ASP A 145 8.22 9.99 -61.76
C ASP A 145 8.14 8.76 -62.68
N ARG A 146 7.40 7.74 -62.23
CA ARG A 146 7.14 6.50 -62.96
C ARG A 146 5.67 6.11 -62.84
N PRO A 147 5.10 5.36 -63.79
CA PRO A 147 3.75 4.84 -63.67
C PRO A 147 3.56 4.06 -62.36
N THR A 148 2.38 4.18 -61.75
CA THR A 148 2.07 3.54 -60.45
C THR A 148 2.22 2.02 -60.47
N GLU A 149 2.07 1.38 -61.63
CA GLU A 149 2.24 -0.06 -61.83
C GLU A 149 3.70 -0.53 -61.74
N GLU A 150 4.65 0.38 -62.01
CA GLU A 150 6.09 0.10 -62.00
C GLU A 150 6.79 0.58 -60.72
N MET A 151 6.04 1.16 -59.78
CA MET A 151 6.58 1.69 -58.53
C MET A 151 6.97 0.57 -57.57
N ASN A 152 8.11 0.75 -56.90
CA ASN A 152 8.57 -0.19 -55.89
C ASN A 152 7.71 -0.12 -54.62
N ASN A 153 7.77 -1.18 -53.80
CA ASN A 153 7.09 -1.22 -52.49
C ASN A 153 7.47 -0.07 -51.55
N ILE A 154 8.67 0.49 -51.71
CA ILE A 154 9.17 1.64 -50.95
C ILE A 154 8.46 2.93 -51.40
N GLU A 155 8.38 3.16 -52.71
CA GLU A 155 7.72 4.34 -53.29
C GLU A 155 6.22 4.32 -53.05
N MET A 156 5.61 3.13 -53.14
CA MET A 156 4.19 2.94 -52.84
C MET A 156 3.85 3.31 -51.38
N GLN A 157 4.77 3.12 -50.42
CA GLN A 157 4.54 3.60 -49.04
C GLN A 157 4.43 5.12 -48.97
N SER A 158 5.28 5.84 -49.70
CA SER A 158 5.21 7.31 -49.81
C SER A 158 3.89 7.75 -50.42
N ILE A 159 3.44 7.09 -51.49
CA ILE A 159 2.14 7.38 -52.13
C ILE A 159 0.98 7.15 -51.16
N TYR A 160 0.95 6.02 -50.43
CA TYR A 160 -0.10 5.76 -49.45
C TYR A 160 -0.08 6.74 -48.28
N ALA A 161 1.10 7.14 -47.81
CA ALA A 161 1.23 8.17 -46.79
C ALA A 161 0.65 9.50 -47.28
N ILE A 162 1.03 9.92 -48.49
CA ILE A 162 0.51 11.14 -49.12
C ILE A 162 -0.99 11.03 -49.33
N ALA A 163 -1.55 9.88 -49.74
CA ALA A 163 -2.96 9.74 -50.07
C ALA A 163 -3.86 9.67 -48.81
N HIS A 164 -3.50 8.87 -47.80
CA HIS A 164 -4.40 8.59 -46.68
C HIS A 164 -4.23 9.52 -45.47
N LEU A 165 -3.06 10.15 -45.31
CA LEU A 165 -2.85 11.04 -44.17
C LEU A 165 -3.51 12.39 -44.41
N ARG A 166 -4.21 12.89 -43.39
CA ARG A 166 -4.76 14.25 -43.37
C ARG A 166 -3.67 15.22 -42.94
N SER A 167 -2.78 15.53 -43.87
CA SER A 167 -1.57 16.30 -43.61
C SER A 167 -1.50 17.59 -44.41
N CYS A 168 -0.58 18.47 -44.01
CA CYS A 168 0.00 19.45 -44.93
C CYS A 168 1.22 18.79 -45.60
N ILE A 169 1.31 18.95 -46.92
CA ILE A 169 2.33 18.34 -47.74
C ILE A 169 3.43 19.37 -47.97
N LEU A 170 4.66 18.99 -47.64
CA LEU A 170 5.87 19.74 -47.87
C LEU A 170 6.59 19.13 -49.08
N TYR A 171 6.46 19.77 -50.24
CA TYR A 171 7.15 19.34 -51.44
C TYR A 171 8.54 19.98 -51.49
N PHE A 172 9.58 19.19 -51.26
CA PHE A 172 10.97 19.64 -51.30
C PHE A 172 11.52 19.55 -52.71
N MET A 173 12.09 20.67 -53.16
CA MET A 173 12.73 20.84 -54.45
C MET A 173 14.16 21.34 -54.24
N ASP A 174 15.09 20.90 -55.08
CA ASP A 174 16.48 21.35 -55.09
C ASP A 174 16.75 22.11 -56.40
N LEU A 175 16.96 23.42 -56.31
CA LEU A 175 17.20 24.28 -57.48
C LEU A 175 18.64 24.18 -57.99
N SER A 176 19.57 23.58 -57.22
CA SER A 176 20.98 23.44 -57.59
C SER A 176 21.26 22.24 -58.52
N GLU A 177 20.27 21.36 -58.72
CA GLU A 177 20.36 20.12 -59.49
C GLU A 177 21.41 19.10 -58.95
N GLN A 178 22.04 19.38 -57.81
CA GLN A 178 22.97 18.46 -57.13
C GLN A 178 22.29 17.17 -56.64
N CYS A 179 20.97 17.14 -56.57
CA CYS A 179 20.20 15.93 -56.28
C CYS A 179 20.29 14.87 -57.40
N GLY A 180 20.85 15.23 -58.57
CA GLY A 180 21.00 14.34 -59.74
C GLY A 180 19.81 14.38 -60.70
N PHE A 181 18.87 15.32 -60.52
CA PHE A 181 17.68 15.49 -61.35
C PHE A 181 17.50 16.96 -61.73
N SER A 182 17.05 17.20 -62.96
CA SER A 182 16.80 18.55 -63.48
C SER A 182 15.62 19.22 -62.77
N ILE A 183 15.58 20.56 -62.80
CA ILE A 183 14.41 21.33 -62.33
C ILE A 183 13.13 20.90 -63.07
N GLU A 184 13.21 20.63 -64.37
CA GLU A 184 12.08 20.18 -65.18
C GLU A 184 11.50 18.86 -64.68
N ASP A 185 12.34 17.88 -64.35
CA ASP A 185 11.88 16.58 -63.86
C ASP A 185 11.28 16.68 -62.45
N GLN A 186 11.79 17.61 -61.64
CA GLN A 186 11.21 18.01 -60.36
C GLN A 186 9.82 18.65 -60.52
N VAL A 187 9.59 19.40 -61.60
CA VAL A 187 8.27 19.96 -61.93
C VAL A 187 7.31 18.89 -62.46
N LYS A 188 7.79 17.99 -63.32
CA LYS A 188 6.99 16.87 -63.85
C LYS A 188 6.46 15.97 -62.72
N LEU A 189 7.33 15.61 -61.77
CA LEU A 189 6.92 14.83 -60.60
C LEU A 189 5.85 15.55 -59.77
N TYR A 190 6.00 16.85 -59.52
CA TYR A 190 4.99 17.63 -58.78
C TYR A 190 3.63 17.55 -59.48
N ASN A 191 3.61 17.71 -60.80
CA ASN A 191 2.40 17.64 -61.60
C ASN A 191 1.80 16.22 -61.64
N SER A 192 2.62 15.16 -61.62
CA SER A 192 2.13 13.78 -61.61
C SER A 192 1.50 13.38 -60.27
N ILE A 193 2.03 13.87 -59.14
CA ILE A 193 1.48 13.61 -57.80
C ILE A 193 0.41 14.62 -57.37
N LYS A 194 0.25 15.74 -58.09
CA LYS A 194 -0.75 16.80 -57.84
C LYS A 194 -2.17 16.27 -57.58
N PRO A 195 -2.69 15.24 -58.26
CA PRO A 195 -4.02 14.70 -57.96
C PRO A 195 -4.17 14.17 -56.52
N LEU A 196 -3.08 13.71 -55.90
CA LEU A 196 -3.06 13.22 -54.52
C LEU A 196 -3.16 14.35 -53.48
N PHE A 197 -2.95 15.60 -53.90
CA PHE A 197 -2.99 16.78 -53.04
C PHE A 197 -4.40 17.34 -52.84
N ALA A 198 -5.42 16.72 -53.45
CA ALA A 198 -6.80 17.12 -53.28
C ALA A 198 -7.20 17.18 -51.79
N ASN A 199 -7.81 18.30 -51.38
CA ASN A 199 -8.20 18.61 -50.00
C ASN A 199 -7.03 18.72 -48.99
N LYS A 200 -5.80 18.96 -49.47
CA LYS A 200 -4.60 19.11 -48.63
C LYS A 200 -3.91 20.43 -48.92
N SER A 201 -3.35 21.04 -47.88
CA SER A 201 -2.52 22.23 -48.03
C SER A 201 -1.12 21.82 -48.50
N VAL A 202 -0.63 22.44 -49.56
CA VAL A 202 0.69 22.17 -50.13
C VAL A 202 1.60 23.37 -49.86
N LEU A 203 2.84 23.09 -49.46
CA LEU A 203 3.91 24.07 -49.31
C LEU A 203 5.13 23.56 -50.09
N ILE A 204 5.57 24.34 -51.07
CA ILE A 204 6.74 24.04 -51.89
C ILE A 204 7.95 24.67 -51.21
N VAL A 205 8.96 23.84 -50.93
CA VAL A 205 10.18 24.24 -50.23
C VAL A 205 11.34 24.09 -51.19
N ALA A 206 11.87 25.21 -51.67
CA ALA A 206 13.12 25.25 -52.42
C ALA A 206 14.29 25.18 -51.42
N ASN A 207 14.87 23.99 -51.29
CA ASN A 207 15.99 23.73 -50.40
C ASN A 207 17.34 23.99 -51.09
N LYS A 208 18.41 24.10 -50.29
CA LYS A 208 19.77 24.46 -50.72
C LYS A 208 19.90 25.90 -51.26
N ALA A 209 19.13 26.82 -50.69
CA ALA A 209 19.16 28.24 -51.05
C ALA A 209 20.50 28.94 -50.74
N ASP A 210 21.39 28.28 -49.99
CA ASP A 210 22.79 28.68 -49.78
C ASP A 210 23.63 28.61 -51.07
N ILE A 211 23.24 27.76 -52.02
CA ILE A 211 23.95 27.57 -53.30
C ILE A 211 23.34 28.43 -54.39
N ILE A 212 22.01 28.36 -54.55
CA ILE A 212 21.28 29.06 -55.59
C ILE A 212 19.89 29.48 -55.09
N ARG A 213 19.53 30.74 -55.30
CA ARG A 213 18.20 31.28 -54.95
C ARG A 213 17.31 31.35 -56.18
N VAL A 214 15.99 31.46 -55.96
CA VAL A 214 15.02 31.54 -57.08
C VAL A 214 15.31 32.75 -57.97
N GLU A 215 15.83 33.84 -57.41
CA GLU A 215 16.18 35.05 -58.14
C GLU A 215 17.36 34.86 -59.12
N ASP A 216 18.25 33.90 -58.84
CA ASP A 216 19.46 33.64 -59.62
C ASP A 216 19.22 32.70 -60.81
N LEU A 217 18.00 32.15 -60.95
CA LEU A 217 17.64 31.24 -62.05
C LEU A 217 17.31 32.02 -63.33
N ASP A 218 17.54 31.38 -64.49
CA ASP A 218 17.07 31.86 -65.79
C ASP A 218 15.56 32.11 -65.81
N GLU A 219 15.10 33.07 -66.61
CA GLU A 219 13.68 33.46 -66.70
C GLU A 219 12.76 32.26 -67.02
N ASP A 220 13.19 31.35 -67.90
CA ASP A 220 12.44 30.14 -68.25
C ASP A 220 12.28 29.18 -67.05
N ARG A 221 13.35 28.99 -66.28
CA ARG A 221 13.33 28.13 -65.09
C ARG A 221 12.54 28.76 -63.95
N GLN A 222 12.59 30.08 -63.80
CA GLN A 222 11.73 30.80 -62.87
C GLN A 222 10.25 30.65 -63.24
N GLN A 223 9.91 30.71 -64.54
CA GLN A 223 8.55 30.46 -65.01
C GLN A 223 8.09 29.04 -64.70
N LEU A 224 8.96 28.02 -64.86
CA LEU A 224 8.65 26.65 -64.47
C LEU A 224 8.35 26.50 -62.97
N VAL A 225 9.13 27.12 -62.09
CA VAL A 225 8.86 27.10 -60.64
C VAL A 225 7.57 27.85 -60.31
N LYS A 226 7.34 29.00 -60.97
CA LYS A 226 6.10 29.78 -60.81
C LYS A 226 4.86 29.00 -61.28
N SER A 227 4.97 28.15 -62.31
CA SER A 227 3.87 27.30 -62.77
C SER A 227 3.32 26.36 -61.70
N MET A 228 4.14 25.99 -60.70
CA MET A 228 3.67 25.17 -59.58
C MET A 228 2.74 25.93 -58.62
N LEU A 229 2.80 27.27 -58.63
CA LEU A 229 1.98 28.16 -57.80
C LEU A 229 0.58 28.40 -58.36
N ASP A 230 0.34 28.05 -59.63
CA ASP A 230 -0.99 28.13 -60.24
C ASP A 230 -2.01 27.19 -59.57
N VAL A 231 -1.54 26.30 -58.70
CA VAL A 231 -2.38 25.42 -57.90
C VAL A 231 -2.94 26.18 -56.70
N PRO A 232 -4.28 26.17 -56.49
CA PRO A 232 -4.89 26.89 -55.38
C PRO A 232 -4.34 26.41 -54.04
N GLY A 233 -3.72 27.33 -53.30
CA GLY A 233 -3.17 27.10 -51.96
C GLY A 233 -1.70 26.65 -51.90
N ALA A 234 -1.04 26.44 -53.05
CA ALA A 234 0.40 26.22 -53.13
C ALA A 234 1.15 27.54 -52.86
N GLU A 235 2.30 27.44 -52.19
CA GLU A 235 3.13 28.60 -51.89
C GLU A 235 4.58 28.16 -51.83
N LEU A 236 5.48 29.01 -52.34
CA LEU A 236 6.90 28.75 -52.40
C LEU A 236 7.61 29.42 -51.21
N VAL A 237 8.52 28.68 -50.58
CA VAL A 237 9.44 29.21 -49.57
C VAL A 237 10.84 28.67 -49.83
N GLN A 238 11.84 29.52 -49.74
CA GLN A 238 13.25 29.13 -49.83
C GLN A 238 13.80 28.79 -48.44
N ALA A 239 14.62 27.75 -48.35
CA ALA A 239 15.29 27.35 -47.11
C ALA A 239 16.67 26.74 -47.37
N SER A 240 17.54 26.78 -46.37
CA SER A 240 18.78 25.99 -46.35
C SER A 240 18.82 25.13 -45.10
N CYS A 241 18.86 23.81 -45.28
CA CYS A 241 19.07 22.87 -44.17
C CYS A 241 20.53 22.80 -43.72
N TYR A 242 21.47 23.30 -44.53
CA TYR A 242 22.90 23.34 -44.21
C TYR A 242 23.21 24.50 -43.26
N ASP A 243 22.84 25.73 -43.66
CA ASP A 243 23.02 26.95 -42.84
C ASP A 243 21.94 27.12 -41.76
N GLN A 244 20.93 26.25 -41.74
CA GLN A 244 19.73 26.35 -40.91
C GLN A 244 18.91 27.63 -41.16
N GLU A 245 19.11 28.28 -42.31
CA GLU A 245 18.34 29.45 -42.74
C GLU A 245 16.90 29.04 -43.12
N ASN A 246 15.91 29.77 -42.60
CA ASN A 246 14.48 29.61 -42.90
C ASN A 246 13.84 28.23 -42.60
N VAL A 247 14.54 27.30 -41.95
CA VAL A 247 14.00 25.98 -41.55
C VAL A 247 12.79 26.12 -40.60
N MET A 248 12.91 26.98 -39.58
CA MET A 248 11.84 27.21 -38.59
C MET A 248 10.65 27.99 -39.17
N PRO A 249 10.85 29.07 -39.97
CA PRO A 249 9.78 29.69 -40.74
C PRO A 249 8.97 28.73 -41.61
N VAL A 250 9.63 27.85 -42.39
CA VAL A 250 8.95 26.82 -43.21
C VAL A 250 8.03 25.96 -42.35
N ARG A 251 8.57 25.43 -41.25
CA ARG A 251 7.81 24.61 -40.28
C ARG A 251 6.60 25.37 -39.74
N ASN A 252 6.80 26.60 -39.28
CA ASN A 252 5.74 27.42 -38.68
C ASN A 252 4.60 27.67 -39.68
N LYS A 253 4.96 28.02 -40.92
CA LYS A 253 4.02 28.29 -42.00
C LYS A 253 3.21 27.05 -42.38
N ALA A 254 3.86 25.89 -42.47
CA ALA A 254 3.19 24.61 -42.71
C ALA A 254 2.20 24.26 -41.57
N CYS A 255 2.59 24.52 -40.32
CA CYS A 255 1.71 24.32 -39.17
C CYS A 255 0.50 25.24 -39.20
N GLU A 256 0.68 26.52 -39.52
CA GLU A 256 -0.41 27.50 -39.59
C GLU A 256 -1.40 27.17 -40.71
N LYS A 257 -0.92 26.81 -41.90
CA LYS A 257 -1.78 26.32 -42.99
C LYS A 257 -2.60 25.11 -42.57
N LEU A 258 -1.96 24.13 -41.93
CA LEU A 258 -2.65 22.94 -41.45
C LEU A 258 -3.69 23.29 -40.38
N LEU A 259 -3.37 24.20 -39.45
CA LEU A 259 -4.30 24.64 -38.41
C LEU A 259 -5.51 25.38 -38.99
N ALA A 260 -5.30 26.26 -39.98
CA ALA A 260 -6.39 26.95 -40.66
C ALA A 260 -7.37 25.96 -41.30
N SER A 261 -6.86 24.98 -42.06
CA SER A 261 -7.67 23.92 -42.67
C SER A 261 -8.42 23.09 -41.61
N ARG A 262 -7.76 22.71 -40.52
CA ARG A 262 -8.38 21.93 -39.43
C ARG A 262 -9.42 22.73 -38.66
N MET A 263 -9.21 24.03 -38.46
CA MET A 263 -10.18 24.92 -37.81
C MET A 263 -11.43 25.09 -38.68
N GLU A 264 -11.27 25.30 -39.98
CA GLU A 264 -12.40 25.39 -40.91
C GLU A 264 -13.25 24.10 -40.90
N GLN A 265 -12.60 22.94 -40.95
CA GLN A 265 -13.29 21.64 -40.84
C GLN A 265 -13.99 21.46 -39.48
N LYS A 266 -13.38 21.95 -38.39
CA LYS A 266 -13.96 21.85 -37.04
C LYS A 266 -15.18 22.76 -36.89
N LEU A 267 -15.17 23.95 -37.49
CA LEU A 267 -16.30 24.88 -37.49
C LEU A 267 -17.54 24.31 -38.19
N LYS A 268 -17.36 23.49 -39.23
CA LYS A 268 -18.46 22.75 -39.88
C LYS A 268 -19.17 21.78 -38.91
N GLY A 269 -18.51 21.34 -37.84
CA GLY A 269 -19.07 20.46 -36.80
C GLY A 269 -19.66 21.21 -35.60
N ALA A 270 -20.79 21.91 -35.80
CA ALA A 270 -21.39 22.83 -34.81
C ALA A 270 -21.57 22.25 -33.39
N ALA A 271 -21.98 20.98 -33.26
CA ALA A 271 -22.26 20.34 -31.96
C ALA A 271 -21.03 20.19 -31.05
N ARG A 272 -19.82 20.04 -31.60
CA ARG A 272 -18.59 19.92 -30.80
C ARG A 272 -18.00 21.28 -30.45
N VAL A 273 -18.29 22.30 -31.25
CA VAL A 273 -17.77 23.66 -31.04
C VAL A 273 -18.44 24.31 -29.83
N SER A 274 -19.75 24.10 -29.61
CA SER A 274 -20.47 24.64 -28.45
C SER A 274 -19.85 24.22 -27.11
N SER A 275 -19.47 22.94 -26.95
CA SER A 275 -18.79 22.47 -25.72
C SER A 275 -17.42 23.11 -25.49
N VAL A 276 -16.74 23.51 -26.58
CA VAL A 276 -15.42 24.14 -26.52
C VAL A 276 -15.56 25.64 -26.29
N LEU A 277 -16.67 26.25 -26.74
CA LEU A 277 -16.95 27.67 -26.56
C LEU A 277 -16.89 28.08 -25.09
N ASN A 278 -17.39 27.24 -24.18
CA ASN A 278 -17.33 27.47 -22.73
C ASN A 278 -15.89 27.61 -22.20
N LYS A 279 -14.90 26.95 -22.84
CA LYS A 279 -13.48 27.06 -22.45
C LYS A 279 -12.78 28.26 -23.07
N ILE A 280 -13.24 28.68 -24.26
CA ILE A 280 -12.68 29.84 -24.99
C ILE A 280 -13.25 31.15 -24.43
N HIS A 281 -14.48 31.13 -23.95
CA HIS A 281 -15.15 32.28 -23.37
C HIS A 281 -14.45 32.70 -22.06
N VAL A 282 -13.77 33.84 -22.10
CA VAL A 282 -13.19 34.47 -20.91
C VAL A 282 -14.25 35.33 -20.26
N SER A 283 -14.63 34.98 -19.02
CA SER A 283 -15.56 35.77 -18.22
C SER A 283 -14.94 37.12 -17.85
N LYS A 284 -15.60 38.21 -18.25
CA LYS A 284 -15.22 39.56 -17.82
C LYS A 284 -16.04 39.91 -16.58
N PRO A 285 -15.40 40.26 -15.45
CA PRO A 285 -16.13 40.69 -14.26
C PRO A 285 -16.89 41.99 -14.58
N GLN A 286 -18.18 42.01 -14.29
CA GLN A 286 -18.97 43.24 -14.34
C GLN A 286 -18.65 44.07 -13.09
N GLN A 287 -18.48 45.38 -13.24
CA GLN A 287 -18.24 46.29 -12.12
C GLN A 287 -19.44 46.23 -11.16
N ARG A 288 -19.19 45.76 -9.93
CA ARG A 288 -20.21 45.61 -8.87
C ARG A 288 -20.26 46.83 -7.96
N ASP A 289 -19.08 47.24 -7.46
CA ASP A 289 -18.89 48.35 -6.52
C ASP A 289 -17.61 49.13 -6.92
N ASP A 290 -17.40 50.31 -6.34
CA ASP A 290 -16.24 51.18 -6.60
C ASP A 290 -14.99 50.86 -5.72
N VAL A 291 -14.95 49.69 -5.08
CA VAL A 291 -13.81 49.26 -4.25
C VAL A 291 -12.71 48.66 -5.14
N GLU A 292 -11.54 49.30 -5.14
CA GLU A 292 -10.35 48.81 -5.85
C GLU A 292 -9.76 47.57 -5.15
N ARG A 293 -9.42 46.55 -5.96
CA ARG A 293 -8.79 45.30 -5.49
C ARG A 293 -7.50 45.04 -6.27
N PRO A 294 -6.41 45.78 -5.99
CA PRO A 294 -5.15 45.62 -6.70
C PRO A 294 -4.46 44.28 -6.35
N ALA A 295 -3.61 43.80 -7.25
CA ALA A 295 -2.76 42.64 -6.97
C ALA A 295 -1.69 43.02 -5.94
N CYS A 296 -1.68 42.36 -4.78
CA CYS A 296 -0.69 42.57 -3.74
C CYS A 296 0.54 41.67 -3.99
N ILE A 297 1.55 42.21 -4.67
CA ILE A 297 2.84 41.51 -4.89
C ILE A 297 3.90 42.22 -4.03
N PRO A 298 4.44 41.57 -2.98
CA PRO A 298 5.48 42.14 -2.13
C PRO A 298 6.73 42.54 -2.92
N ASP A 299 7.37 43.64 -2.54
CA ASP A 299 8.55 44.15 -3.25
C ASP A 299 9.77 43.23 -3.11
N ALA A 300 9.83 42.43 -2.04
CA ALA A 300 10.80 41.35 -1.89
C ALA A 300 10.72 40.35 -3.06
N VAL A 301 9.53 39.99 -3.55
CA VAL A 301 9.37 39.04 -4.67
C VAL A 301 9.75 39.68 -6.01
N LYS A 302 9.48 40.98 -6.17
CA LYS A 302 9.84 41.72 -7.41
C LYS A 302 11.35 41.87 -7.58
N SER A 303 12.08 41.99 -6.46
CA SER A 303 13.54 42.16 -6.45
C SER A 303 14.32 40.85 -6.45
N VAL A 304 13.67 39.70 -6.21
CA VAL A 304 14.31 38.38 -6.25
C VAL A 304 14.80 38.07 -7.67
N LYS A 305 16.10 37.76 -7.78
CA LYS A 305 16.71 37.28 -9.01
C LYS A 305 16.11 35.93 -9.41
N LYS A 306 15.87 35.72 -10.69
CA LYS A 306 15.40 34.43 -11.22
C LYS A 306 16.47 33.37 -10.93
N TYR A 307 16.04 32.26 -10.34
CA TYR A 307 16.92 31.14 -10.07
C TYR A 307 17.44 30.50 -11.36
N ASP A 308 18.76 30.37 -11.45
CA ASP A 308 19.46 29.65 -12.52
C ASP A 308 20.22 28.45 -11.93
N PRO A 309 19.90 27.20 -12.34
CA PRO A 309 20.63 26.02 -11.89
C PRO A 309 22.12 26.00 -12.27
N ALA A 310 22.50 26.71 -13.34
CA ALA A 310 23.86 26.70 -13.87
C ALA A 310 24.76 27.78 -13.25
N ASP A 311 24.21 28.72 -12.49
CA ASP A 311 24.95 29.78 -11.83
C ASP A 311 25.75 29.23 -10.63
N PRO A 312 27.09 29.41 -10.60
CA PRO A 312 27.93 28.99 -9.48
C PRO A 312 27.56 29.66 -8.15
N ASP A 313 27.11 30.92 -8.19
CA ASP A 313 26.78 31.72 -7.00
C ASP A 313 25.28 31.62 -6.64
N ARG A 314 24.59 30.58 -7.15
CA ARG A 314 23.17 30.36 -6.85
C ARG A 314 22.96 30.13 -5.35
N PRO A 315 21.85 30.62 -4.77
CA PRO A 315 21.52 30.32 -3.38
C PRO A 315 21.38 28.81 -3.19
N LYS A 316 22.02 28.26 -2.16
CA LYS A 316 21.91 26.84 -1.81
C LYS A 316 20.45 26.53 -1.46
N LEU A 317 19.86 25.58 -2.19
CA LEU A 317 18.53 25.08 -1.88
C LEU A 317 18.63 24.02 -0.78
N ALA A 318 17.53 23.79 -0.05
CA ALA A 318 17.48 22.73 0.96
C ALA A 318 17.83 21.34 0.39
N ARG A 319 17.55 21.11 -0.90
CA ARG A 319 17.94 19.90 -1.63
C ARG A 319 19.46 19.75 -1.77
N ASP A 320 20.19 20.84 -1.98
CA ASP A 320 21.65 20.77 -2.07
C ASP A 320 22.25 20.43 -0.70
N ILE A 321 21.70 21.04 0.37
CA ILE A 321 22.09 20.77 1.76
C ILE A 321 21.79 19.31 2.14
N GLU A 322 20.65 18.77 1.70
CA GLU A 322 20.30 17.36 1.91
C GLU A 322 21.31 16.43 1.24
N VAL A 323 21.70 16.70 -0.02
CA VAL A 323 22.67 15.90 -0.76
C VAL A 323 24.07 15.97 -0.13
N GLU A 324 24.49 17.14 0.35
CA GLU A 324 25.76 17.33 1.06
C GLU A 324 25.80 16.52 2.38
N ASN A 325 24.66 16.37 3.06
CA ASN A 325 24.58 15.75 4.39
C ASN A 325 24.09 14.29 4.39
N GLY A 326 24.35 13.54 3.31
CA GLY A 326 24.08 12.10 3.24
C GLY A 326 22.84 11.72 2.42
N GLY A 327 22.14 12.69 1.83
CA GLY A 327 21.07 12.47 0.88
C GLY A 327 19.74 12.05 1.48
N PRO A 328 18.76 11.74 0.62
CA PRO A 328 17.41 11.43 1.04
C PRO A 328 17.37 10.15 1.88
N GLY A 329 16.75 10.25 3.05
CA GLY A 329 16.58 9.13 3.99
C GLY A 329 17.63 9.04 5.10
N VAL A 330 18.75 9.78 5.01
CA VAL A 330 19.75 9.90 6.08
C VAL A 330 19.73 11.28 6.71
N TYR A 331 19.65 12.33 5.88
CA TYR A 331 19.59 13.70 6.38
C TYR A 331 18.29 13.96 7.15
N ASN A 332 18.43 14.44 8.39
CA ASN A 332 17.29 14.85 9.22
C ASN A 332 17.14 16.37 9.17
N VAL A 333 15.99 16.83 8.68
CA VAL A 333 15.70 18.26 8.52
C VAL A 333 15.35 18.85 9.89
N ASP A 334 16.13 19.83 10.35
CA ASP A 334 15.75 20.61 11.53
C ASP A 334 14.61 21.58 11.19
N LEU A 335 13.42 21.29 11.72
CA LEU A 335 12.22 22.09 11.51
C LEU A 335 12.28 23.43 12.27
N LYS A 336 12.99 23.49 13.40
CA LYS A 336 13.03 24.68 14.25
C LYS A 336 13.98 25.75 13.71
N ALA A 337 14.98 25.36 12.92
CA ALA A 337 16.02 26.25 12.38
C ALA A 337 15.49 27.53 11.70
N LYS A 338 14.32 27.49 11.07
CA LYS A 338 13.73 28.61 10.32
C LYS A 338 12.65 29.40 11.08
N TYR A 339 12.43 29.13 12.36
CA TYR A 339 11.45 29.89 13.16
C TYR A 339 11.94 31.32 13.38
N LEU A 340 11.00 32.26 13.50
CA LEU A 340 11.27 33.65 13.84
C LEU A 340 10.80 33.83 15.29
N LEU A 341 11.75 33.95 16.22
CA LEU A 341 11.51 34.18 17.64
C LEU A 341 12.17 35.51 18.03
N GLU A 342 11.80 36.05 19.20
CA GLU A 342 12.43 37.25 19.75
C GLU A 342 13.92 37.04 20.03
N GLU A 343 14.25 35.88 20.62
CA GLU A 343 15.62 35.43 20.83
C GLU A 343 15.90 34.14 20.03
N ASP A 344 16.99 34.13 19.28
CA ASP A 344 17.40 32.96 18.50
C ASP A 344 17.92 31.79 19.37
N GLU A 345 18.31 32.07 20.62
CA GLU A 345 18.82 31.06 21.56
C GLU A 345 17.73 30.03 21.93
N TRP A 346 16.49 30.48 22.12
CA TRP A 346 15.36 29.64 22.56
C TRP A 346 14.81 28.75 21.44
N LYS A 347 15.31 28.89 20.21
CA LYS A 347 14.84 28.13 19.04
C LYS A 347 14.94 26.62 19.21
N LYS A 348 15.87 26.14 20.04
CA LYS A 348 16.04 24.70 20.31
C LYS A 348 15.24 24.20 21.51
N ASP A 349 14.67 25.09 22.32
CA ASP A 349 13.98 24.72 23.55
C ASP A 349 12.76 23.84 23.28
N VAL A 350 12.47 22.99 24.26
CA VAL A 350 11.35 22.05 24.22
C VAL A 350 10.27 22.58 25.14
N MET A 351 9.13 22.95 24.58
CA MET A 351 7.96 23.34 25.36
C MET A 351 7.40 22.11 26.09
N PRO A 352 7.19 22.15 27.41
CA PRO A 352 6.49 21.10 28.13
C PRO A 352 5.05 20.99 27.61
N GLU A 353 4.63 19.81 27.15
CA GLU A 353 3.28 19.60 26.63
C GLU A 353 2.27 19.26 27.74
N VAL A 354 2.70 18.53 28.76
CA VAL A 354 1.85 17.99 29.83
C VAL A 354 2.50 18.21 31.19
N LEU A 355 1.71 18.67 32.16
CA LEU A 355 2.08 18.82 33.57
C LEU A 355 0.94 18.27 34.45
N ASP A 356 1.24 17.31 35.32
CA ASP A 356 0.29 16.71 36.28
C ASP A 356 -1.06 16.25 35.67
N GLY A 357 -1.00 15.68 34.47
CA GLY A 357 -2.17 15.17 33.74
C GLY A 357 -3.00 16.24 33.04
N LYS A 358 -2.56 17.50 33.03
CA LYS A 358 -3.15 18.62 32.29
C LYS A 358 -2.23 19.03 31.14
N ASN A 359 -2.79 19.48 30.02
CA ASN A 359 -1.99 20.00 28.91
C ASN A 359 -1.60 21.45 29.20
N VAL A 360 -0.34 21.80 28.92
CA VAL A 360 0.18 23.15 29.17
C VAL A 360 -0.41 24.18 28.19
N TYR A 361 -0.69 23.77 26.95
CA TYR A 361 -1.29 24.64 25.92
C TYR A 361 -2.66 25.20 26.31
N ASP A 362 -3.42 24.49 27.14
CA ASP A 362 -4.75 24.93 27.60
C ASP A 362 -4.65 26.13 28.57
N TYR A 363 -3.45 26.36 29.12
CA TYR A 363 -3.15 27.42 30.09
C TYR A 363 -2.17 28.46 29.53
N LEU A 364 -1.83 28.43 28.24
CA LEU A 364 -0.94 29.44 27.66
C LEU A 364 -1.72 30.72 27.36
N ASP A 365 -1.49 31.76 28.15
CA ASP A 365 -2.11 33.08 28.00
C ASP A 365 -1.08 34.18 28.30
N PRO A 366 -0.96 35.23 27.45
CA PRO A 366 -0.06 36.35 27.71
C PRO A 366 -0.24 36.98 29.11
N ASP A 367 -1.46 37.00 29.63
CA ASP A 367 -1.82 37.72 30.86
C ASP A 367 -2.05 36.76 32.06
N ILE A 368 -1.47 35.55 32.03
CA ILE A 368 -1.75 34.52 33.04
C ILE A 368 -1.36 34.93 34.47
N ALA A 369 -0.29 35.71 34.63
CA ALA A 369 0.16 36.17 35.94
C ALA A 369 -0.84 37.12 36.60
N GLU A 370 -1.52 37.97 35.83
CA GLU A 370 -2.55 38.87 36.35
C GLU A 370 -3.79 38.09 36.79
N LYS A 371 -4.19 37.07 36.01
CA LYS A 371 -5.30 36.17 36.35
C LYS A 371 -4.99 35.36 37.61
N LEU A 372 -3.76 34.89 37.78
CA LEU A 372 -3.32 34.18 38.98
C LEU A 372 -3.39 35.09 40.21
N GLN A 373 -2.87 36.33 40.11
CA GLN A 373 -2.97 37.30 41.21
C GLN A 373 -4.41 37.65 41.59
N ALA A 374 -5.34 37.63 40.64
CA ALA A 374 -6.76 37.83 40.93
C ALA A 374 -7.33 36.65 41.73
N LEU A 375 -6.95 35.43 41.36
CA LEU A 375 -7.40 34.20 42.02
C LEU A 375 -6.81 34.06 43.42
N GLU A 376 -5.52 34.39 43.61
CA GLU A 376 -4.88 34.43 44.93
C GLU A 376 -5.55 35.46 45.86
N ARG A 377 -5.95 36.63 45.34
CA ARG A 377 -6.72 37.62 46.11
C ARG A 377 -8.09 37.11 46.53
N GLU A 378 -8.75 36.32 45.67
CA GLU A 378 -10.01 35.65 46.03
C GLU A 378 -9.79 34.57 47.09
N GLU A 379 -8.73 33.76 46.99
CA GLU A 379 -8.37 32.76 48.00
C GLU A 379 -8.04 33.39 49.36
N GLU A 380 -7.23 34.45 49.40
CA GLU A 380 -6.94 35.20 50.63
C GLU A 380 -8.20 35.80 51.27
N GLN A 381 -9.17 36.22 50.45
CA GLN A 381 -10.45 36.71 50.94
C GLN A 381 -11.27 35.59 51.55
N LEU A 382 -11.35 34.43 50.89
CA LEU A 382 -12.06 33.24 51.39
C LEU A 382 -11.43 32.68 52.68
N GLU A 383 -10.10 32.73 52.79
CA GLU A 383 -9.38 32.30 53.99
C GLU A 383 -9.64 33.24 55.18
N LYS A 384 -9.66 34.56 54.96
CA LYS A 384 -10.06 35.54 55.99
C LYS A 384 -11.51 35.39 56.43
N GLU A 385 -12.38 34.94 55.54
CA GLU A 385 -13.79 34.63 55.84
C GLU A 385 -13.97 33.31 56.59
N GLY A 386 -12.88 32.55 56.82
CA GLY A 386 -12.90 31.29 57.57
C GLY A 386 -13.48 30.10 56.79
N PHE A 387 -13.55 30.18 55.45
CA PHE A 387 -14.14 29.12 54.63
C PHE A 387 -13.38 27.78 54.71
N TYR A 388 -12.07 27.84 54.94
CA TYR A 388 -11.19 26.67 55.07
C TYR A 388 -10.89 26.30 56.53
N ASP A 389 -11.57 26.92 57.50
CA ASP A 389 -11.38 26.60 58.91
C ASP A 389 -12.08 25.25 59.21
N SER A 390 -11.33 24.16 59.01
CA SER A 390 -11.76 22.80 59.29
C SER A 390 -11.61 22.41 60.76
N ASP A 391 -11.09 23.33 61.57
CA ASP A 391 -11.11 23.21 63.01
C ASP A 391 -12.56 23.49 63.45
N ASP A 392 -13.41 22.46 63.32
CA ASP A 392 -14.69 22.37 64.02
C ASP A 392 -14.38 22.53 65.52
N ASP A 393 -14.53 23.77 65.98
CA ASP A 393 -14.20 24.24 67.31
C ASP A 393 -14.68 23.29 68.42
N ASP A 394 -13.79 23.15 69.39
CA ASP A 394 -13.84 22.37 70.61
C ASP A 394 -15.07 22.56 71.53
N GLU A 395 -16.08 23.34 71.12
CA GLU A 395 -17.28 23.59 71.92
C GLU A 395 -18.25 22.39 71.93
N ALA A 396 -18.34 21.63 70.83
CA ALA A 396 -19.04 20.33 70.82
C ALA A 396 -18.24 19.22 71.52
N ASN A 397 -16.90 19.38 71.61
CA ASN A 397 -15.99 18.42 72.24
C ASN A 397 -15.76 18.66 73.74
N ALA A 398 -16.20 19.79 74.30
CA ALA A 398 -16.08 20.04 75.74
C ALA A 398 -16.78 18.96 76.58
N TYR A 399 -17.93 18.43 76.12
CA TYR A 399 -18.58 17.28 76.75
C TYR A 399 -17.80 15.98 76.51
N LEU A 400 -17.23 15.77 75.31
CA LEU A 400 -16.45 14.57 74.95
C LEU A 400 -15.10 14.44 75.68
N SER A 401 -14.54 15.55 76.17
CA SER A 401 -13.30 15.60 76.95
C SER A 401 -13.52 15.49 78.46
N THR A 402 -14.76 15.43 78.93
CA THR A 402 -15.05 15.12 80.33
C THR A 402 -14.60 13.71 80.69
N PRO A 403 -14.14 13.45 81.93
CA PRO A 403 -13.76 12.10 82.36
C PRO A 403 -14.88 11.08 82.13
N GLU A 404 -16.14 11.50 82.28
CA GLU A 404 -17.32 10.67 82.06
C GLU A 404 -17.50 10.27 80.59
N ALA A 405 -17.35 11.21 79.65
CA ALA A 405 -17.50 10.90 78.22
C ALA A 405 -16.35 10.06 77.66
N GLN A 406 -15.12 10.26 78.14
CA GLN A 406 -13.98 9.39 77.82
C GLN A 406 -14.22 7.97 78.35
N GLU A 407 -14.72 7.84 79.58
CA GLU A 407 -15.07 6.54 80.16
C GLU A 407 -16.21 5.85 79.39
N ILE A 408 -17.20 6.60 78.91
CA ILE A 408 -18.27 6.08 78.03
C ILE A 408 -17.69 5.64 76.68
N ARG A 409 -16.74 6.39 76.10
CA ARG A 409 -16.10 6.05 74.81
C ARG A 409 -15.26 4.79 74.94
N GLU A 410 -14.46 4.68 75.99
CA GLU A 410 -13.66 3.48 76.30
C GLU A 410 -14.57 2.27 76.57
N LYS A 411 -15.64 2.43 77.37
CA LYS A 411 -16.63 1.38 77.58
C LYS A 411 -17.32 0.99 76.28
N ALA A 412 -17.71 1.95 75.43
CA ALA A 412 -18.35 1.70 74.14
C ALA A 412 -17.42 1.00 73.15
N GLU A 413 -16.14 1.36 73.10
CA GLU A 413 -15.14 0.69 72.29
C GLU A 413 -14.86 -0.72 72.81
N TRP A 414 -14.74 -0.90 74.12
CA TRP A 414 -14.61 -2.22 74.72
C TRP A 414 -15.82 -3.11 74.41
N ILE A 415 -17.04 -2.57 74.50
CA ILE A 415 -18.27 -3.28 74.12
C ILE A 415 -18.24 -3.63 72.63
N ARG A 416 -17.92 -2.68 71.74
CA ARG A 416 -17.84 -2.94 70.28
C ARG A 416 -16.79 -4.00 69.94
N ASN A 417 -15.62 -3.93 70.56
CA ASN A 417 -14.56 -4.92 70.37
C ASN A 417 -14.95 -6.29 70.94
N LYS A 418 -15.62 -6.33 72.09
CA LYS A 418 -16.16 -7.57 72.67
C LYS A 418 -17.28 -8.17 71.82
N GLN A 419 -18.16 -7.36 71.25
CA GLN A 419 -19.19 -7.80 70.30
C GLN A 419 -18.56 -8.33 69.01
N LYS A 420 -17.57 -7.64 68.43
CA LYS A 420 -16.84 -8.10 67.23
C LYS A 420 -16.13 -9.43 67.48
N THR A 421 -15.46 -9.57 68.62
CA THR A 421 -14.80 -10.84 69.00
C THR A 421 -15.82 -11.96 69.22
N MET A 422 -16.97 -11.68 69.84
CA MET A 422 -18.07 -12.65 69.94
C MET A 422 -18.64 -13.05 68.57
N ILE A 423 -18.80 -12.11 67.63
CA ILE A 423 -19.26 -12.41 66.26
C ILE A 423 -18.24 -13.26 65.51
N ASN A 424 -16.95 -12.93 65.61
CA ASN A 424 -15.88 -13.70 64.96
C ASN A 424 -15.77 -15.12 65.55
N ASP A 425 -15.80 -15.26 66.88
CA ASP A 425 -15.84 -16.58 67.55
C ASP A 425 -17.11 -17.34 67.18
N ALA A 426 -18.27 -16.68 67.06
CA ALA A 426 -19.50 -17.30 66.58
C ALA A 426 -19.42 -17.75 65.11
N ARG A 427 -18.79 -16.96 64.22
CA ARG A 427 -18.54 -17.34 62.82
C ARG A 427 -17.63 -18.56 62.73
N GLN A 428 -16.58 -18.63 63.56
CA GLN A 428 -15.70 -19.80 63.63
C GLN A 428 -16.40 -21.03 64.21
N ARG A 429 -17.26 -20.86 65.23
CA ARG A 429 -18.02 -21.96 65.84
C ARG A 429 -19.17 -22.47 64.99
N LYS A 430 -19.76 -21.63 64.12
CA LYS A 430 -20.94 -21.95 63.30
C LYS A 430 -20.54 -22.20 61.85
N SER A 431 -20.09 -23.41 61.53
CA SER A 431 -19.94 -23.88 60.13
C SER A 431 -21.25 -24.50 59.59
N LEU A 432 -22.38 -23.80 59.76
CA LEU A 432 -23.73 -24.35 59.54
C LEU A 432 -24.01 -24.80 58.10
N ASN A 433 -23.26 -24.27 57.12
CA ASN A 433 -23.45 -24.61 55.71
C ASN A 433 -22.87 -25.99 55.34
N ASN A 434 -21.93 -26.54 56.13
CA ASN A 434 -21.25 -27.81 55.80
C ASN A 434 -21.42 -28.92 56.84
N ARG A 435 -21.74 -28.63 58.12
CA ARG A 435 -22.01 -29.64 59.17
C ARG A 435 -22.96 -29.11 60.25
N ALA A 436 -23.80 -29.99 60.81
CA ALA A 436 -24.66 -29.67 61.95
C ALA A 436 -23.85 -29.58 63.27
N ILE A 437 -24.26 -28.69 64.17
CA ILE A 437 -23.61 -28.52 65.49
C ILE A 437 -24.00 -29.69 66.41
N LEU A 438 -23.02 -30.28 67.10
CA LEU A 438 -23.25 -31.37 68.07
C LEU A 438 -24.11 -30.90 69.25
N PRO A 439 -25.11 -31.69 69.68
CA PRO A 439 -25.96 -31.31 70.81
C PRO A 439 -25.15 -31.30 72.12
N ARG A 440 -25.27 -30.23 72.89
CA ARG A 440 -24.53 -30.03 74.15
C ARG A 440 -24.80 -31.12 75.20
N SER A 441 -25.96 -31.78 75.15
CA SER A 441 -26.32 -32.86 76.07
C SER A 441 -25.43 -34.11 75.96
N LYS A 442 -24.77 -34.34 74.82
CA LYS A 442 -23.86 -35.46 74.61
C LYS A 442 -22.38 -35.10 74.77
N LEU A 443 -22.08 -33.83 75.06
CA LEU A 443 -20.71 -33.34 75.23
C LEU A 443 -20.39 -33.15 76.71
N THR A 444 -19.26 -33.67 77.16
CA THR A 444 -18.75 -33.43 78.52
C THR A 444 -18.01 -32.11 78.58
N ARG A 445 -18.26 -31.30 79.61
CA ARG A 445 -17.48 -30.06 79.86
C ARG A 445 -16.52 -30.24 81.02
N SER A 446 -15.32 -29.69 80.86
CA SER A 446 -14.36 -29.59 81.96
C SER A 446 -14.90 -28.66 83.04
N TYR A 447 -14.75 -29.06 84.30
CA TYR A 447 -15.13 -28.25 85.46
C TYR A 447 -14.42 -26.90 85.43
N LYS A 448 -13.11 -26.90 85.13
CA LYS A 448 -12.27 -25.70 85.11
C LYS A 448 -12.75 -24.65 84.11
N ASP A 449 -13.18 -25.10 82.92
CA ASP A 449 -13.68 -24.19 81.89
C ASP A 449 -15.01 -23.57 82.30
N MET A 450 -15.87 -24.36 82.95
CA MET A 450 -17.15 -23.89 83.47
C MET A 450 -16.96 -22.90 84.63
N GLU A 451 -16.09 -23.23 85.58
CA GLU A 451 -15.73 -22.38 86.72
C GLU A 451 -15.15 -21.06 86.26
N SER A 452 -14.17 -21.10 85.35
CA SER A 452 -13.56 -19.87 84.80
C SER A 452 -14.58 -18.99 84.05
N HIS A 453 -15.56 -19.59 83.38
CA HIS A 453 -16.62 -18.84 82.71
C HIS A 453 -17.58 -18.21 83.73
N MET A 454 -18.01 -18.94 84.76
CA MET A 454 -18.88 -18.42 85.82
C MET A 454 -18.22 -17.29 86.60
N HIS A 455 -16.93 -17.43 86.91
CA HIS A 455 -16.14 -16.37 87.53
C HIS A 455 -16.03 -15.14 86.61
N LYS A 456 -15.81 -15.32 85.30
CA LYS A 456 -15.79 -14.20 84.33
C LYS A 456 -17.13 -13.48 84.19
N VAL A 457 -18.24 -14.15 84.48
CA VAL A 457 -19.58 -13.55 84.50
C VAL A 457 -19.87 -12.87 85.85
N GLY A 458 -19.10 -13.17 86.90
CA GLY A 458 -19.20 -12.55 88.22
C GLY A 458 -19.98 -13.37 89.26
N HIS A 459 -20.22 -14.66 89.01
CA HIS A 459 -20.84 -15.55 89.99
C HIS A 459 -19.82 -16.20 90.93
N ASP A 460 -20.18 -16.34 92.21
CA ASP A 460 -19.37 -17.08 93.18
C ASP A 460 -19.47 -18.61 92.90
N THR A 461 -18.31 -19.26 92.84
CA THR A 461 -18.15 -20.67 92.43
C THR A 461 -17.88 -21.60 93.61
N SER A 462 -17.85 -21.07 94.85
CA SER A 462 -17.63 -21.82 96.09
C SER A 462 -18.54 -23.06 96.23
N VAL A 463 -19.82 -22.92 95.90
CA VAL A 463 -20.82 -24.02 95.94
C VAL A 463 -20.55 -25.11 94.89
N LEU A 464 -19.99 -24.75 93.73
CA LEU A 464 -19.64 -25.70 92.67
C LEU A 464 -18.36 -26.46 93.01
N SER A 465 -17.39 -25.80 93.64
CA SER A 465 -16.14 -26.43 94.10
C SER A 465 -16.42 -27.51 95.14
N ALA A 466 -17.29 -27.22 96.10
CA ALA A 466 -17.69 -28.19 97.12
C ALA A 466 -18.27 -29.49 96.52
N LYS A 467 -18.97 -29.42 95.38
CA LYS A 467 -19.48 -30.62 94.67
C LYS A 467 -18.36 -31.42 94.01
N LYS A 468 -17.34 -30.77 93.45
CA LYS A 468 -16.16 -31.44 92.88
C LYS A 468 -15.36 -32.16 93.97
N ASP A 469 -15.18 -31.52 95.11
CA ASP A 469 -14.35 -32.04 96.22
C ASP A 469 -14.94 -33.30 96.89
N SER A 470 -16.23 -33.60 96.66
CA SER A 470 -16.86 -34.87 97.08
C SER A 470 -16.43 -36.10 96.27
N GLN A 471 -15.79 -35.93 95.10
CA GLN A 471 -15.26 -37.03 94.29
C GLN A 471 -13.76 -37.20 94.50
N HIS A 472 -13.39 -37.65 95.69
CA HIS A 472 -12.03 -38.14 95.95
C HIS A 472 -11.89 -39.56 95.41
N ARG A 473 -11.15 -39.75 94.31
CA ARG A 473 -10.68 -41.06 93.87
C ARG A 473 -9.22 -41.20 94.25
N GLU A 474 -8.91 -42.17 95.10
CA GLU A 474 -7.57 -42.44 95.63
C GLU A 474 -6.53 -42.66 94.52
N PRO A 475 -5.29 -42.22 94.75
CA PRO A 475 -4.23 -42.27 93.76
C PRO A 475 -3.55 -43.63 93.79
N LYS A 476 -3.57 -44.35 92.67
CA LYS A 476 -2.60 -45.44 92.46
C LYS A 476 -1.36 -44.91 91.74
N VAL A 477 -0.42 -44.57 92.60
CA VAL A 477 1.05 -44.55 92.47
C VAL A 477 1.51 -45.98 92.07
N SER A 478 2.56 -46.25 91.30
CA SER A 478 3.47 -45.45 90.49
C SER A 478 4.46 -46.44 89.85
N GLY A 479 4.79 -46.24 88.58
CA GLY A 479 6.10 -46.63 88.08
C GLY A 479 6.99 -45.41 88.25
N ALA A 480 7.44 -45.18 89.48
CA ALA A 480 8.35 -44.09 89.78
C ALA A 480 9.57 -44.26 88.88
N ASP A 481 10.28 -43.18 88.62
CA ASP A 481 11.72 -43.30 88.49
C ASP A 481 12.26 -44.13 87.31
N ILE A 482 11.41 -44.60 86.38
CA ILE A 482 11.83 -44.98 85.04
C ILE A 482 11.71 -43.71 84.18
N MET A 483 12.69 -42.83 84.35
CA MET A 483 13.20 -41.94 83.31
C MET A 483 12.40 -40.65 83.03
N ARG A 484 12.84 -39.40 83.28
CA ARG A 484 14.15 -38.78 83.59
C ARG A 484 15.39 -39.26 82.83
N ALA A 485 15.23 -40.16 81.86
CA ALA A 485 16.21 -40.57 80.85
C ALA A 485 15.42 -40.87 79.57
N SER A 486 14.83 -39.89 78.93
CA SER A 486 15.48 -39.39 77.73
C SER A 486 14.75 -38.10 77.34
N MET A 487 15.25 -36.88 77.56
CA MET A 487 16.47 -36.41 76.91
C MET A 487 16.77 -37.21 75.66
N ILE A 488 16.64 -36.57 74.50
CA ILE A 488 17.18 -37.09 73.22
C ILE A 488 16.20 -37.99 72.46
N SER A 489 15.09 -37.44 71.99
CA SER A 489 14.54 -37.83 70.68
C SER A 489 13.50 -36.79 70.28
N ASP A 490 13.96 -35.61 69.87
CA ASP A 490 14.09 -35.34 68.44
C ASP A 490 12.74 -35.43 67.72
N ALA A 491 12.24 -34.23 67.46
CA ALA A 491 11.90 -33.76 66.12
C ALA A 491 11.37 -34.82 65.14
N ASN A 492 10.19 -34.49 64.64
CA ASN A 492 9.59 -34.99 63.42
C ASN A 492 8.88 -36.34 63.51
N SER A 493 7.55 -36.21 63.53
CA SER A 493 6.70 -36.52 62.37
C SER A 493 5.67 -37.64 62.54
N SER A 494 4.49 -37.35 61.96
CA SER A 494 3.54 -38.27 61.34
C SER A 494 3.12 -39.52 62.12
N ALA A 495 1.89 -39.44 62.65
CA ALA A 495 0.90 -40.51 62.76
C ALA A 495 1.43 -41.95 63.00
N LEU A 496 1.71 -42.29 64.26
CA LEU A 496 1.80 -43.68 64.70
C LEU A 496 0.40 -44.20 65.04
N GLN A 497 0.01 -45.33 64.41
CA GLN A 497 -1.11 -46.14 64.87
C GLN A 497 -0.69 -47.06 66.05
N PRO A 498 -1.61 -47.42 66.96
CA PRO A 498 -1.28 -48.21 68.14
C PRO A 498 -0.89 -49.67 67.80
N VAL A 499 0.04 -50.24 68.57
CA VAL A 499 0.77 -51.52 68.36
C VAL A 499 -0.12 -52.79 68.27
N GLY A 500 -1.44 -52.71 68.48
CA GLY A 500 -2.38 -53.81 68.27
C GLY A 500 -3.10 -53.82 66.92
N LYS A 501 -2.88 -52.80 66.07
CA LYS A 501 -3.48 -52.71 64.73
C LYS A 501 -2.39 -52.89 63.69
N SER A 502 -2.54 -53.92 62.85
CA SER A 502 -1.64 -54.13 61.74
C SER A 502 -1.79 -53.00 60.72
N ASP A 503 -0.78 -52.14 60.60
CA ASP A 503 -0.68 -51.27 59.42
C ASP A 503 -0.33 -52.14 58.21
N ARG A 504 -1.32 -52.34 57.35
CA ARG A 504 -1.23 -53.24 56.20
C ARG A 504 -0.10 -52.86 55.23
N LEU A 505 0.33 -51.60 55.20
CA LEU A 505 1.41 -51.14 54.32
C LEU A 505 2.80 -51.51 54.83
N HIS A 506 2.98 -51.58 56.15
CA HIS A 506 4.28 -51.75 56.79
C HIS A 506 4.42 -53.06 57.58
N ALA A 507 3.33 -53.80 57.82
CA ALA A 507 3.31 -55.05 58.59
C ALA A 507 4.15 -56.18 57.97
N GLY A 508 4.36 -56.17 56.66
CA GLY A 508 5.19 -57.17 55.96
C GLY A 508 6.68 -56.81 55.86
N VAL A 509 7.08 -55.60 56.28
CA VAL A 509 8.47 -55.12 56.17
C VAL A 509 8.89 -54.54 57.51
N ASN A 510 9.70 -55.28 58.25
CA ASN A 510 10.02 -54.93 59.64
C ASN A 510 11.09 -53.85 59.79
N ASP A 511 11.98 -53.72 58.79
CA ASP A 511 13.11 -52.78 58.85
C ASP A 511 12.76 -51.40 58.25
N GLY A 512 13.15 -50.33 58.97
CA GLY A 512 12.86 -48.94 58.62
C GLY A 512 13.51 -48.48 57.30
N MET A 513 14.71 -48.97 56.98
CA MET A 513 15.35 -48.70 55.68
C MET A 513 14.61 -49.36 54.53
N LEU A 514 14.11 -50.59 54.72
CA LEU A 514 13.29 -51.25 53.71
C LEU A 514 11.90 -50.60 53.59
N ARG A 515 11.34 -50.05 54.68
CA ARG A 515 10.12 -49.22 54.63
C ARG A 515 10.32 -47.94 53.84
N SER A 516 11.40 -47.19 54.09
CA SER A 516 11.70 -45.97 53.33
C SER A 516 12.00 -46.29 51.85
N LYS A 517 12.69 -47.41 51.59
CA LYS A 517 12.90 -47.92 50.23
C LYS A 517 11.57 -48.30 49.56
N ALA A 518 10.67 -48.99 50.25
CA ALA A 518 9.35 -49.36 49.75
C ALA A 518 8.48 -48.12 49.48
N GLU A 519 8.49 -47.14 50.37
CA GLU A 519 7.75 -45.89 50.18
C GLU A 519 8.32 -45.09 49.00
N ARG A 520 9.65 -45.06 48.85
CA ARG A 520 10.32 -44.45 47.69
C ARG A 520 9.98 -45.18 46.39
N ILE A 521 9.95 -46.51 46.40
CA ILE A 521 9.51 -47.34 45.25
C ILE A 521 8.04 -47.05 44.92
N ALA A 522 7.16 -46.92 45.93
CA ALA A 522 5.75 -46.57 45.72
C ALA A 522 5.56 -45.13 45.19
N LYS A 523 6.43 -44.18 45.57
CA LYS A 523 6.49 -42.84 44.97
C LYS A 523 6.98 -42.90 43.52
N LEU A 524 7.96 -43.76 43.22
CA LEU A 524 8.48 -43.97 41.86
C LEU A 524 7.46 -44.64 40.94
N SER A 525 6.77 -45.69 41.38
CA SER A 525 5.74 -46.39 40.59
C SER A 525 4.51 -45.52 40.31
N ARG A 526 4.22 -44.54 41.19
CA ARG A 526 3.18 -43.53 40.94
C ARG A 526 3.50 -42.57 39.81
N ARG A 527 4.78 -42.35 39.46
CA ARG A 527 5.18 -41.35 38.46
C ARG A 527 4.54 -41.56 37.09
N ALA A 528 4.44 -42.80 36.61
CA ALA A 528 3.82 -43.09 35.31
C ALA A 528 2.33 -42.65 35.28
N ARG A 529 1.57 -42.95 36.34
CA ARG A 529 0.16 -42.51 36.43
C ARG A 529 0.03 -41.00 36.60
N ASN A 530 0.96 -40.37 37.32
CA ASN A 530 0.99 -38.92 37.47
C ASN A 530 1.37 -38.22 36.15
N LEU A 531 2.22 -38.83 35.32
CA LEU A 531 2.56 -38.33 33.98
C LEU A 531 1.33 -38.32 33.07
N ASP A 532 0.52 -39.39 33.11
CA ASP A 532 -0.79 -39.47 32.46
C ASP A 532 -1.86 -38.56 33.11
N ALA A 533 -1.49 -37.78 34.14
CA ALA A 533 -2.36 -36.90 34.92
C ALA A 533 -3.61 -37.60 35.52
N ARG A 534 -3.49 -38.88 35.91
CA ARG A 534 -4.59 -39.62 36.56
C ARG A 534 -4.83 -39.10 37.97
N VAL A 535 -6.10 -39.00 38.38
CA VAL A 535 -6.48 -38.45 39.71
C VAL A 535 -5.99 -39.33 40.86
N GLY A 536 -5.85 -40.64 40.62
CA GLY A 536 -5.31 -41.57 41.60
C GLY A 536 -5.22 -43.00 41.06
N GLU A 537 -4.97 -43.96 41.95
CA GLU A 537 -4.81 -45.37 41.55
C GLU A 537 -6.11 -46.00 41.00
N SER A 538 -7.25 -45.48 41.46
CA SER A 538 -8.59 -45.90 41.07
C SER A 538 -9.07 -45.27 39.77
N ASP A 539 -8.39 -44.22 39.30
CA ASP A 539 -8.73 -43.58 38.03
C ASP A 539 -8.16 -44.40 36.87
N ARG A 540 -9.02 -45.27 36.35
CA ARG A 540 -8.75 -46.16 35.22
C ARG A 540 -9.69 -45.85 34.06
N ARG A 541 -10.20 -44.63 33.99
CA ARG A 541 -11.14 -44.24 32.94
C ARG A 541 -10.41 -44.31 31.59
N ILE A 542 -10.87 -45.21 30.74
CA ILE A 542 -10.39 -45.30 29.36
C ILE A 542 -11.26 -44.33 28.56
N TYR A 543 -10.63 -43.32 27.99
CA TYR A 543 -11.31 -42.41 27.08
C TYR A 543 -11.47 -43.10 25.73
N ASP A 544 -12.60 -42.88 25.09
CA ASP A 544 -12.79 -43.31 23.71
C ASP A 544 -11.93 -42.42 22.80
N GLU A 545 -10.75 -42.89 22.42
CA GLU A 545 -9.88 -42.18 21.46
C GLU A 545 -10.57 -42.06 20.09
N MET A 546 -11.39 -43.06 19.75
CA MET A 546 -12.17 -43.12 18.52
C MET A 546 -13.64 -43.37 18.82
N PRO A 547 -14.39 -42.33 19.22
CA PRO A 547 -15.81 -42.48 19.51
C PRO A 547 -16.56 -43.00 18.28
N LYS A 548 -17.32 -44.08 18.46
CA LYS A 548 -17.99 -44.78 17.34
C LYS A 548 -18.86 -43.84 16.49
N HIS A 549 -19.54 -42.87 17.09
CA HIS A 549 -20.38 -41.92 16.34
C HIS A 549 -19.60 -40.91 15.47
N LEU A 550 -18.30 -40.73 15.73
CA LEU A 550 -17.41 -39.92 14.89
C LEU A 550 -16.76 -40.78 13.78
N ASN A 551 -16.44 -42.03 14.09
CA ASN A 551 -15.55 -42.84 13.25
C ASN A 551 -16.27 -44.00 12.53
N SER A 552 -17.52 -44.31 12.89
CA SER A 552 -18.35 -45.34 12.26
C SER A 552 -19.59 -44.73 11.62
N GLY A 553 -19.75 -44.97 10.32
CA GLY A 553 -20.86 -44.49 9.51
C GLY A 553 -20.37 -43.63 8.36
N LYS A 554 -21.07 -43.69 7.22
CA LYS A 554 -20.84 -42.78 6.10
C LYS A 554 -22.03 -41.85 5.98
N ARG A 555 -21.77 -40.55 5.85
CA ARG A 555 -22.81 -39.56 5.62
C ARG A 555 -23.35 -39.72 4.20
N GLY A 556 -24.57 -40.26 4.09
CA GLY A 556 -25.32 -40.29 2.83
C GLY A 556 -25.94 -38.93 2.49
N ILE A 557 -26.64 -38.87 1.36
CA ILE A 557 -27.45 -37.71 0.97
C ILE A 557 -28.76 -37.75 1.79
N GLY A 558 -28.95 -36.76 2.67
CA GLY A 558 -30.08 -36.67 3.60
C GLY A 558 -29.73 -35.95 4.91
N LYS A 559 -30.51 -36.20 5.98
CA LYS A 559 -30.24 -35.65 7.32
C LYS A 559 -28.90 -36.16 7.86
N THR A 560 -28.05 -35.24 8.30
CA THR A 560 -26.73 -35.54 8.89
C THR A 560 -26.83 -35.64 10.42
N GLN A 561 -25.95 -36.46 11.02
CA GLN A 561 -25.92 -36.75 12.47
C GLN A 561 -25.32 -35.62 13.33
N ARG A 562 -24.67 -34.64 12.69
CA ARG A 562 -24.15 -33.43 13.31
C ARG A 562 -24.47 -32.23 12.42
N ARG A 563 -24.74 -31.09 13.06
CA ARG A 563 -25.08 -29.82 12.39
C ARG A 563 -23.94 -29.33 11.50
#